data_AF-A0A7W0GRH3-F1
#
_entry.id   AF-A0A7W0GRH3-F1
#
_cell.length_a   1.000
_cell.length_b   1.000
_cell.length_c   1.000
_cell.angle_alpha   90.00
_cell.angle_beta   90.00
_cell.angle_gamma   90.00
#
_symmetry.space_group_name_H-M   'P 1'
#
loop_
_entity.id
_entity.type
_entity.pdbx_description
1 polymer ?
#
loop_
_entity_poly.entity_id
_entity_poly.type
_entity_poly.pdbx_seq_one_letter_code
_entity_poly.pdbx_strand_id
1 'polypeptide(L)'
;MVAGALCGVRFRQERVRAATGICPPITLCDKGRPVTRIDYQTWRVPAMNSRSLTITYKVFGNDLSGTFSQLDPRHANFNGGSVFMYIVNHKSDPVKLVLNPPSAWRIINGRMEQTDQREWKFPNWDRSTRPRRLLPTGAEKSFKCRARNTT
;
A
#
# COMPACT_ATOMS: atom_id res chain seq x y z
N MET A 1 -9.03 17.78 25.30
CA MET A 1 -7.79 17.11 24.88
C MET A 1 -7.96 16.71 23.41
N VAL A 2 -7.18 17.29 22.48
CA VAL A 2 -7.33 17.00 21.04
C VAL A 2 -6.65 15.66 20.76
N ALA A 3 -7.43 14.60 20.52
CA ALA A 3 -6.87 13.30 20.12
C ALA A 3 -6.14 13.45 18.77
N GLY A 4 -4.88 13.02 18.73
CA GLY A 4 -4.06 12.96 17.51
C GLY A 4 -3.84 11.52 17.09
N ALA A 5 -3.85 11.26 15.79
CA ALA A 5 -3.43 9.98 15.23
C ALA A 5 -1.92 9.99 14.99
N LEU A 6 -1.26 8.90 15.34
CA LEU A 6 0.12 8.63 14.99
C LEU A 6 0.12 7.66 13.81
N CYS A 7 0.74 8.05 12.70
CA CYS A 7 0.84 7.24 11.49
C CYS A 7 2.31 6.89 11.26
N GLY A 8 2.62 5.60 11.11
CA GLY A 8 3.98 5.10 10.94
C GLY A 8 4.16 4.24 9.68
N VAL A 9 5.40 4.15 9.18
CA VAL A 9 5.80 3.31 8.02
C VAL A 9 7.31 3.19 7.96
N ARG A 10 7.83 1.99 7.69
CA ARG A 10 9.26 1.65 7.89
C ARG A 10 10.26 2.26 6.89
N PHE A 11 9.84 3.15 6.01
CA PHE A 11 10.66 3.61 4.87
C PHE A 11 10.60 5.11 4.69
N ARG A 12 11.44 5.68 3.81
CA ARG A 12 11.45 7.12 3.56
C ARG A 12 10.24 7.54 2.70
N GLN A 13 9.35 8.36 3.27
CA GLN A 13 8.30 9.05 2.54
C GLN A 13 8.73 10.46 2.20
N GLU A 14 8.31 10.91 1.03
CA GLU A 14 8.43 12.27 0.57
C GLU A 14 7.06 12.94 0.60
N ARG A 15 7.03 14.19 1.07
CA ARG A 15 5.86 15.08 0.99
C ARG A 15 4.57 14.48 1.60
N VAL A 16 4.63 14.03 2.85
CA VAL A 16 3.45 13.55 3.60
C VAL A 16 2.47 14.71 3.84
N ARG A 17 1.22 14.52 3.47
CA ARG A 17 0.09 15.45 3.63
C ARG A 17 -1.06 14.73 4.31
N ALA A 18 -1.83 15.47 5.10
CA ALA A 18 -3.02 14.96 5.75
C ALA A 18 -4.20 15.89 5.53
N ALA A 19 -5.40 15.34 5.53
CA ALA A 19 -6.64 16.09 5.44
C ALA A 19 -7.79 15.36 6.12
N THR A 20 -8.87 16.08 6.43
CA THR A 20 -10.08 15.48 7.02
C THR A 20 -10.97 14.82 5.98
N GLY A 21 -11.62 13.73 6.39
CA GLY A 21 -12.57 13.00 5.55
C GLY A 21 -11.93 11.81 4.83
N ILE A 22 -12.76 11.11 4.05
CA ILE A 22 -12.33 10.07 3.12
C ILE A 22 -12.34 10.71 1.73
N CYS A 23 -11.15 10.96 1.18
CA CYS A 23 -11.02 11.53 -0.16
C CYS A 23 -10.72 10.43 -1.18
N PRO A 24 -11.14 10.60 -2.45
CA PRO A 24 -10.75 9.70 -3.52
C PRO A 24 -9.23 9.62 -3.66
N PRO A 25 -8.68 8.48 -4.09
CA PRO A 25 -7.27 8.40 -4.44
C PRO A 25 -6.94 9.50 -5.46
N ILE A 26 -5.79 10.14 -5.32
CA ILE A 26 -5.23 11.16 -6.24
C ILE A 26 -5.88 12.57 -6.16
N THR A 27 -7.04 12.75 -5.52
CA THR A 27 -7.66 14.08 -5.33
C THR A 27 -7.19 14.72 -4.02
N LEU A 28 -6.77 15.99 -4.08
CA LEU A 28 -6.47 16.78 -2.88
C LEU A 28 -7.76 17.11 -2.13
N CYS A 29 -7.81 16.79 -0.84
CA CYS A 29 -8.88 17.25 0.02
C CYS A 29 -8.71 18.75 0.34
N ASP A 30 -9.81 19.50 0.39
CA ASP A 30 -9.76 20.95 0.63
C ASP A 30 -9.34 21.33 2.05
N LYS A 31 -9.59 20.47 3.04
CA LYS A 31 -9.31 20.74 4.46
C LYS A 31 -8.04 20.02 4.93
N GLY A 32 -6.90 20.62 4.60
CA GLY A 32 -5.58 20.18 5.05
C GLY A 32 -5.44 20.14 6.57
N ARG A 33 -4.61 19.22 7.06
CA ARG A 33 -4.21 19.08 8.47
C ARG A 33 -2.70 19.24 8.59
N PRO A 34 -2.21 19.88 9.66
CA PRO A 34 -0.78 19.96 9.92
C PRO A 34 -0.26 18.55 10.19
N VAL A 35 0.88 18.23 9.58
CA VAL A 35 1.59 16.96 9.76
C VAL A 35 2.92 17.25 10.41
N THR A 36 3.18 16.66 11.58
CA THR A 36 4.45 16.82 12.29
C THR A 36 5.20 15.50 12.23
N ARG A 37 6.41 15.49 11.68
CA ARG A 37 7.28 14.32 11.74
C ARG A 37 7.86 14.20 13.16
N ILE A 38 7.74 13.02 13.77
CA ILE A 38 8.25 12.75 15.12
C ILE A 38 9.61 12.06 15.05
N ASP A 39 9.78 11.14 14.11
CA ASP A 39 11.02 10.41 13.88
C ASP A 39 11.18 10.07 12.39
N TYR A 40 12.15 9.22 12.04
CA TYR A 40 12.42 8.87 10.64
C TYR A 40 11.24 8.22 9.90
N GLN A 41 10.34 7.56 10.63
CA GLN A 41 9.28 6.67 10.15
C GLN A 41 7.89 6.95 10.77
N THR A 42 7.74 8.00 11.58
CA THR A 42 6.48 8.31 12.29
C THR A 42 6.08 9.78 12.12
N TRP A 43 4.79 9.99 11.84
CA TRP A 43 4.14 11.29 11.73
C TRP A 43 2.96 11.41 12.69
N ARG A 44 2.78 12.59 13.25
CA ARG A 44 1.62 12.97 14.07
C ARG A 44 0.68 13.84 13.25
N VAL A 45 -0.60 13.51 13.30
CA VAL A 45 -1.67 14.25 12.65
C VAL A 45 -2.80 14.49 13.66
N PRO A 46 -3.19 15.74 13.96
CA PRO A 46 -4.27 16.01 14.89
C PRO A 46 -5.62 15.67 14.24
N ALA A 47 -6.46 14.87 14.93
CA ALA A 47 -7.76 14.48 14.39
C ALA A 47 -8.81 15.60 14.52
N MET A 48 -8.71 16.46 15.54
CA MET A 48 -9.58 17.62 15.78
C MET A 48 -11.06 17.34 15.46
N ASN A 49 -11.68 16.45 16.26
CA ASN A 49 -13.08 16.01 16.17
C ASN A 49 -13.48 15.32 14.85
N SER A 50 -12.53 15.04 13.96
CA SER A 50 -12.79 14.28 12.74
C SER A 50 -12.80 12.78 13.02
N ARG A 51 -13.78 12.07 12.45
CA ARG A 51 -13.87 10.60 12.51
C ARG A 51 -13.01 9.90 11.44
N SER A 52 -12.52 10.63 10.44
CA SER A 52 -11.73 10.08 9.34
C SER A 52 -10.68 11.07 8.85
N LEU A 53 -9.50 10.54 8.51
CA LEU A 53 -8.38 11.30 7.97
C LEU A 53 -7.90 10.61 6.69
N THR A 54 -7.54 11.41 5.69
CA THR A 54 -6.85 10.95 4.49
C THR A 54 -5.39 11.39 4.56
N ILE A 55 -4.46 10.44 4.41
CA ILE A 55 -3.02 10.69 4.39
C ILE A 55 -2.50 10.39 2.98
N THR A 56 -1.77 11.33 2.39
CA THR A 56 -1.19 11.20 1.04
C THR A 56 0.31 11.44 1.11
N TYR A 57 1.08 10.58 0.46
CA TYR A 57 2.54 10.65 0.46
C TYR A 57 3.10 10.03 -0.81
N LYS A 58 4.35 10.36 -1.12
CA LYS A 58 5.13 9.68 -2.17
C LYS A 58 6.18 8.80 -1.52
N VAL A 59 6.46 7.65 -2.12
CA VAL A 59 7.51 6.72 -1.68
C VAL A 59 8.51 6.57 -2.82
N PHE A 60 9.79 6.64 -2.48
CA PHE A 60 10.85 6.33 -3.44
C PHE A 60 11.01 4.81 -3.54
N GLY A 61 10.89 4.27 -4.76
CA GLY A 61 10.90 2.82 -5.02
C GLY A 61 11.92 2.44 -6.08
N ASN A 62 13.19 2.77 -5.87
CA ASN A 62 14.28 2.38 -6.78
C ASN A 62 15.41 1.67 -6.03
N ASP A 63 15.05 0.66 -5.24
CA ASP A 63 16.02 -0.18 -4.55
C ASP A 63 15.80 -1.64 -4.94
N LEU A 64 16.83 -2.26 -5.53
CA LEU A 64 16.85 -3.58 -6.14
C LEU A 64 17.05 -4.72 -5.13
N SER A 65 16.95 -4.46 -3.82
CA SER A 65 17.01 -5.53 -2.83
C SER A 65 15.66 -6.24 -2.72
N GLY A 66 15.64 -7.57 -2.57
CA GLY A 66 14.41 -8.36 -2.38
C GLY A 66 13.59 -7.97 -1.15
N THR A 67 14.15 -7.14 -0.25
CA THR A 67 13.47 -6.55 0.90
C THR A 67 12.70 -5.27 0.53
N PHE A 68 13.13 -4.56 -0.51
CA PHE A 68 12.63 -3.24 -0.86
C PHE A 68 11.78 -3.23 -2.13
N SER A 69 11.16 -2.08 -2.36
CA SER A 69 10.28 -1.87 -3.49
C SER A 69 11.08 -1.35 -4.68
N GLN A 70 10.89 -1.99 -5.82
CA GLN A 70 11.42 -1.58 -7.11
C GLN A 70 10.27 -1.21 -8.02
N LEU A 71 10.38 -0.07 -8.69
CA LEU A 71 9.50 0.38 -9.74
C LEU A 71 10.36 0.82 -10.92
N ASP A 72 10.29 0.07 -12.02
CA ASP A 72 10.90 0.43 -13.29
C ASP A 72 9.85 0.35 -14.43
N PRO A 73 10.16 0.76 -15.67
CA PRO A 73 9.19 0.71 -16.77
C PRO A 73 8.71 -0.70 -17.17
N ARG A 74 9.37 -1.77 -16.72
CA ARG A 74 9.10 -3.17 -17.07
C ARG A 74 8.36 -3.92 -15.98
N HIS A 75 8.49 -3.52 -14.72
CA HIS A 75 7.75 -4.12 -13.60
C HIS A 75 7.77 -3.23 -12.37
N ALA A 76 6.84 -3.51 -11.46
CA ALA A 76 6.93 -3.06 -10.07
C ALA A 76 6.94 -4.27 -9.15
N ASN A 77 7.86 -4.32 -8.21
CA ASN A 77 7.77 -5.17 -7.04
C ASN A 77 7.66 -4.26 -5.84
N PHE A 78 6.62 -4.37 -5.04
CA PHE A 78 6.56 -3.61 -3.80
C PHE A 78 6.35 -4.51 -2.59
N ASN A 79 7.07 -4.16 -1.53
CA ASN A 79 6.90 -4.74 -0.21
C ASN A 79 5.91 -3.87 0.57
N GLY A 80 4.76 -4.42 0.95
CA GLY A 80 3.75 -3.62 1.65
C GLY A 80 4.25 -3.06 2.98
N GLY A 81 5.21 -3.73 3.64
CA GLY A 81 5.82 -3.25 4.87
C GLY A 81 6.71 -2.00 4.71
N SER A 82 7.23 -1.75 3.49
CA SER A 82 7.99 -0.54 3.17
C SER A 82 7.11 0.57 2.57
N VAL A 83 5.94 0.25 2.05
CA VAL A 83 5.09 1.23 1.36
C VAL A 83 3.91 1.68 2.21
N PHE A 84 3.24 0.77 2.92
CA PHE A 84 1.96 1.07 3.56
C PHE A 84 2.14 1.68 4.94
N MET A 85 1.53 2.85 5.16
CA MET A 85 1.34 3.40 6.49
C MET A 85 0.35 2.59 7.33
N TYR A 86 0.57 2.62 8.64
CA TYR A 86 -0.37 2.11 9.65
C TYR A 86 -0.61 3.16 10.72
N ILE A 87 -1.73 3.02 11.43
CA ILE A 87 -2.01 3.81 12.63
C ILE A 87 -1.33 3.10 13.81
N VAL A 88 -0.48 3.81 14.55
CA VAL A 88 0.21 3.28 15.73
C VAL A 88 -0.82 2.78 16.73
N ASN A 89 -0.57 1.60 17.31
CA ASN A 89 -1.47 0.87 18.22
C ASN A 89 -2.77 0.33 17.59
N HIS A 90 -2.95 0.44 16.27
CA HIS A 90 -4.14 -0.01 15.54
C HIS A 90 -3.78 -1.01 14.42
N LYS A 91 -2.67 -1.73 14.55
CA LYS A 91 -2.26 -2.74 13.56
C LYS A 91 -3.23 -3.91 13.48
N SER A 92 -3.91 -4.23 14.58
CA SER A 92 -4.92 -5.30 14.68
C SER A 92 -6.20 -5.00 13.89
N ASP A 93 -6.41 -3.74 13.51
CA ASP A 93 -7.65 -3.33 12.87
C ASP A 93 -7.71 -3.82 11.42
N PRO A 94 -8.90 -4.18 10.91
CA PRO A 94 -9.03 -4.64 9.54
C PRO A 94 -8.66 -3.53 8.56
N VAL A 95 -7.93 -3.90 7.50
CA VAL A 95 -7.47 -2.95 6.47
C VAL A 95 -7.96 -3.36 5.08
N LYS A 96 -8.27 -2.36 4.27
CA LYS A 96 -8.60 -2.50 2.85
C LYS A 96 -7.46 -1.93 2.01
N LEU A 97 -6.95 -2.73 1.09
CA LEU A 97 -5.94 -2.32 0.11
C LEU A 97 -6.61 -2.19 -1.27
N VAL A 98 -6.42 -1.05 -1.91
CA VAL A 98 -6.81 -0.81 -3.31
C VAL A 98 -5.54 -0.44 -4.09
N LEU A 99 -5.33 -1.11 -5.21
CA LEU A 99 -4.20 -0.86 -6.10
C LEU A 99 -4.68 -0.33 -7.44
N ASN A 100 -4.13 0.82 -7.85
CA ASN A 100 -4.40 1.45 -9.13
C ASN A 100 -3.11 1.47 -9.96
N PRO A 101 -2.80 0.38 -10.69
CA PRO A 101 -1.62 0.31 -11.54
C PRO A 101 -1.77 1.23 -12.78
N PRO A 102 -0.66 1.58 -13.47
CA PRO A 102 -0.71 2.22 -14.77
C PRO A 102 -1.56 1.45 -15.79
N SER A 103 -2.00 2.11 -16.86
CA SER A 103 -2.71 1.45 -17.96
C SER A 103 -1.88 0.31 -18.54
N ALA A 104 -2.54 -0.79 -18.92
CA ALA A 104 -1.91 -1.99 -19.48
C ALA A 104 -0.93 -2.72 -18.52
N TRP A 105 -1.06 -2.50 -17.21
CA TRP A 105 -0.37 -3.28 -16.19
C TRP A 105 -1.34 -4.16 -15.40
N ARG A 106 -0.89 -5.37 -15.08
CA ARG A 106 -1.58 -6.36 -14.26
C ARG A 106 -0.91 -6.51 -12.92
N ILE A 107 -1.71 -6.79 -11.90
CA ILE A 107 -1.24 -7.13 -10.56
C ILE A 107 -1.12 -8.65 -10.49
N ILE A 108 -0.03 -9.16 -9.94
CA ILE A 108 0.22 -10.57 -9.70
C ILE A 108 0.67 -10.78 -8.25
N ASN A 109 -0.06 -11.60 -7.49
CA ASN A 109 0.34 -12.01 -6.15
C ASN A 109 -0.31 -13.35 -5.75
N GLY A 110 0.22 -13.98 -4.71
CA GLY A 110 -0.26 -15.28 -4.22
C GLY A 110 -1.63 -15.28 -3.52
N ARG A 111 -2.36 -14.16 -3.53
CA ARG A 111 -3.71 -14.00 -2.94
C ARG A 111 -4.70 -13.43 -3.95
N MET A 112 -4.47 -13.66 -5.24
CA MET A 112 -5.44 -13.34 -6.27
C MET A 112 -6.47 -14.45 -6.37
N GLU A 113 -7.73 -14.08 -6.35
CA GLU A 113 -8.88 -14.97 -6.52
C GLU A 113 -9.43 -14.87 -7.96
N GLN A 114 -9.14 -13.77 -8.65
CA GLN A 114 -9.58 -13.51 -10.01
C GLN A 114 -8.53 -12.69 -10.78
N THR A 115 -8.63 -12.75 -12.11
CA THR A 115 -7.89 -11.85 -13.00
C THR A 115 -8.27 -10.39 -12.73
N ASP A 116 -7.30 -9.49 -12.82
CA ASP A 116 -7.48 -8.05 -12.64
C ASP A 116 -8.02 -7.62 -11.27
N GLN A 117 -7.89 -8.45 -10.23
CA GLN A 117 -8.24 -8.07 -8.87
C GLN A 117 -7.44 -6.84 -8.42
N ARG A 118 -8.15 -5.79 -7.97
CA ARG A 118 -7.56 -4.53 -7.50
C ARG A 118 -7.76 -4.25 -6.02
N GLU A 119 -8.61 -5.03 -5.37
CA GLU A 119 -9.01 -4.83 -3.98
C GLU A 119 -8.77 -6.08 -3.13
N TRP A 120 -8.27 -5.88 -1.91
CA TRP A 120 -8.13 -6.91 -0.89
C TRP A 120 -8.56 -6.38 0.47
N LYS A 121 -9.21 -7.24 1.27
CA LYS A 121 -9.46 -7.02 2.69
C LYS A 121 -8.56 -7.91 3.53
N PHE A 122 -7.98 -7.36 4.59
CA PHE A 122 -7.14 -8.09 5.53
C PHE A 122 -7.70 -7.91 6.95
N PRO A 123 -7.60 -8.93 7.81
CA PRO A 123 -8.04 -8.83 9.19
C PRO A 123 -7.15 -7.89 10.02
N ASN A 124 -5.92 -7.63 9.58
CA ASN A 124 -4.98 -6.72 10.24
C ASN A 124 -3.94 -6.19 9.24
N TRP A 125 -3.21 -5.15 9.65
CA TRP A 125 -2.18 -4.51 8.82
C TRP A 125 -1.04 -5.45 8.45
N ASP A 126 -0.55 -6.29 9.36
CA ASP A 126 0.60 -7.18 9.10
C ASP A 126 0.34 -8.13 7.93
N ARG A 127 -0.90 -8.64 7.79
CA ARG A 127 -1.30 -9.48 6.65
C ARG A 127 -1.28 -8.74 5.30
N SER A 128 -1.46 -7.42 5.29
CA SER A 128 -1.43 -6.60 4.08
C SER A 128 -0.01 -6.40 3.53
N THR A 129 1.00 -6.53 4.37
CA THR A 129 2.41 -6.20 4.05
C THR A 129 3.10 -7.16 3.08
N ARG A 130 2.47 -8.29 2.73
CA ARG A 130 3.07 -9.31 1.88
C ARG A 130 3.49 -8.73 0.51
N PRO A 131 4.66 -9.13 -0.04
CA PRO A 131 5.14 -8.64 -1.32
C PRO A 131 4.14 -8.88 -2.47
N ARG A 132 4.09 -7.93 -3.41
CA ARG A 132 3.28 -8.02 -4.63
C ARG A 132 4.07 -7.55 -5.83
N ARG A 133 3.84 -8.19 -6.98
CA ARG A 133 4.47 -7.85 -8.25
C ARG A 133 3.42 -7.35 -9.23
N LEU A 134 3.72 -6.30 -9.95
CA LEU A 134 2.94 -5.79 -11.07
C LEU A 134 3.79 -5.91 -12.33
N LEU A 135 3.16 -6.37 -13.42
CA LEU A 135 3.80 -6.59 -14.70
C LEU A 135 2.95 -5.98 -15.82
N PRO A 136 3.55 -5.56 -16.94
CA PRO A 136 2.82 -5.29 -18.17
C PRO A 136 1.99 -6.50 -18.60
N THR A 137 0.84 -6.24 -19.20
CA THR A 137 0.00 -7.28 -19.82
C THR A 137 0.83 -8.07 -20.85
N GLY A 138 0.75 -9.41 -20.81
CA GLY A 138 1.48 -10.30 -21.72
C GLY A 138 2.76 -10.94 -21.16
N ALA A 139 3.19 -10.59 -19.94
CA ALA A 139 4.33 -11.21 -19.26
C ALA A 139 4.01 -12.56 -18.57
N GLU A 140 2.78 -13.06 -18.71
CA GLU A 140 2.32 -14.31 -18.10
C GLU A 140 2.74 -15.52 -18.96
N LYS A 141 3.31 -16.55 -18.31
CA LYS A 141 3.61 -17.83 -18.95
C LYS A 141 2.77 -18.92 -18.28
N SER A 142 2.01 -19.66 -19.08
CA SER A 142 1.20 -20.78 -18.60
C SER A 142 1.92 -22.10 -18.90
N PHE A 143 2.03 -22.96 -17.88
CA PHE A 143 2.56 -24.32 -18.04
C PHE A 143 1.46 -25.34 -17.73
N LYS A 144 1.28 -26.33 -18.61
CA LYS A 144 0.31 -27.43 -18.41
C LYS A 144 1.08 -28.73 -18.17
N CYS A 145 0.92 -29.32 -17.00
CA CYS A 145 1.42 -30.67 -16.70
C CYS A 145 0.32 -31.69 -16.96
N ARG A 146 0.63 -32.78 -17.66
CA ARG A 146 -0.23 -33.97 -17.68
C ARG A 146 0.27 -34.92 -16.60
N ALA A 147 -0.57 -35.22 -15.60
CA ALA A 147 -0.30 -36.30 -14.68
C ALA A 147 -0.33 -37.62 -15.45
N ARG A 148 0.75 -38.41 -15.36
CA ARG A 148 0.73 -39.81 -15.78
C ARG A 148 0.28 -40.61 -14.57
N ASN A 149 -0.87 -41.27 -14.66
CA ASN A 149 -1.21 -42.32 -13.70
C ASN A 149 -0.17 -43.42 -13.88
N THR A 150 0.72 -43.58 -12.90
CA THR A 150 1.51 -44.80 -12.75
C THR A 150 0.54 -45.90 -12.34
N THR A 151 0.41 -46.92 -13.19
CA THR A 151 -0.29 -48.18 -12.87
C THR A 151 0.59 -49.03 -11.97
#